data_AF-A0A941YB90-F1
#
_entry.id   AF-A0A941YB90-F1
#
_cell.length_a   1.000
_cell.length_b   1.000
_cell.length_c   1.000
_cell.angle_alpha   90.00
_cell.angle_beta   90.00
_cell.angle_gamma   90.00
#
_symmetry.space_group_name_H-M   'P 1'
#
loop_
_entity.id
_entity.type
_entity.pdbx_description
1 polymer ?
#
loop_
_entity_poly.entity_id
_entity_poly.type
_entity_poly.pdbx_seq_one_letter_code
_entity_poly.pdbx_strand_id
1 'polypeptide(L)'
;MNHPTFSGYGHIINRFGDVMDHVDKFAFKGVGRLAEASLVSPSTISRLINNQINPSFALIARVTAAIEKELGMRIDPRDLIAEEGKFLTPSVCNLTACPGCLPESAVDEFGDTKQRFQGVLPGTWVTSRYPKGFQEEKGGR
;
A
#
# COMPACT_ATOMS: atom_id res chain seq x y z
N MET A 1 1.66 16.46 -5.20
CA MET A 1 0.95 15.17 -5.39
C MET A 1 1.89 14.24 -6.13
N ASN A 2 2.12 13.00 -5.65
CA ASN A 2 2.95 12.03 -6.36
C ASN A 2 2.10 11.39 -7.45
N HIS A 3 2.44 11.62 -8.71
CA HIS A 3 1.73 11.04 -9.85
C HIS A 3 1.94 9.52 -9.87
N PRO A 4 0.89 8.71 -10.12
CA PRO A 4 1.05 7.27 -10.26
C PRO A 4 1.97 6.96 -11.44
N THR A 5 2.92 6.04 -11.27
CA THR A 5 3.74 5.52 -12.37
C THR A 5 2.84 4.94 -13.45
N PHE A 6 2.96 5.49 -14.66
CA PHE A 6 2.30 4.96 -15.86
C PHE A 6 3.14 3.79 -16.39
N SER A 7 2.57 2.59 -16.39
CA SER A 7 3.06 1.52 -17.25
C SER A 7 2.34 1.62 -18.59
N GLY A 8 2.85 0.99 -19.65
CA GLY A 8 2.13 0.90 -20.94
C GLY A 8 0.72 0.28 -20.86
N TYR A 9 0.27 -0.12 -19.66
CA TYR A 9 -1.02 -0.75 -19.34
C TYR A 9 -1.87 0.07 -18.33
N GLY A 10 -1.44 1.27 -17.92
CA GLY A 10 -2.21 2.16 -17.04
C GLY A 10 -1.47 2.60 -15.77
N HIS A 11 -2.20 3.21 -14.83
CA HIS A 11 -1.65 3.63 -13.54
C HIS A 11 -1.47 2.43 -12.61
N ILE A 12 -0.22 2.18 -12.21
CA ILE A 12 0.10 1.18 -11.19
C ILE A 12 -0.03 1.84 -9.82
N ILE A 13 -0.83 1.24 -8.95
CA ILE A 13 -0.87 1.58 -7.54
C ILE A 13 -0.51 0.37 -6.69
N ASN A 14 0.11 0.61 -5.55
CA ASN A 14 0.40 -0.42 -4.56
C ASN A 14 -0.01 0.00 -3.16
N ARG A 15 -0.12 -1.00 -2.28
CA ARG A 15 -0.46 -0.84 -0.87
C ARG A 15 0.56 -1.48 0.08
N PHE A 16 1.83 -1.59 -0.34
CA PHE A 16 2.89 -2.15 0.50
C PHE A 16 3.04 -1.39 1.82
N GLY A 17 3.08 -0.05 1.75
CA GLY A 17 3.12 0.79 2.96
C GLY A 17 1.91 0.58 3.85
N ASP A 18 0.72 0.48 3.25
CA ASP A 18 -0.52 0.28 4.00
C ASP A 18 -0.54 -1.08 4.71
N VAL A 19 -0.02 -2.15 4.08
CA VAL A 19 0.11 -3.46 4.73
C VAL A 19 1.16 -3.45 5.83
N MET A 20 2.25 -2.70 5.66
CA MET A 20 3.26 -2.55 6.71
C MET A 20 2.70 -1.92 7.98
N ASP A 21 1.72 -1.03 7.88
CA ASP A 21 1.05 -0.44 9.05
C ASP A 21 0.29 -1.48 9.90
N HIS A 22 0.08 -2.69 9.36
CA HIS A 22 -0.60 -3.81 10.05
C HIS A 22 0.39 -4.87 10.55
N VAL A 23 1.69 -4.60 10.46
CA VAL A 23 2.76 -5.50 10.89
C VAL A 23 3.61 -4.80 11.92
N ASP A 24 3.51 -5.22 13.18
CA ASP A 24 4.22 -4.60 14.32
C ASP A 24 5.73 -4.45 14.08
N LYS A 25 6.33 -5.44 13.39
CA LYS A 25 7.75 -5.40 13.05
C LYS A 25 8.11 -4.19 12.20
N PHE A 26 7.22 -3.71 11.34
CA PHE A 26 7.49 -2.61 10.42
C PHE A 26 7.00 -1.25 10.94
N ALA A 27 6.29 -1.20 12.08
CA ALA A 27 5.83 0.05 12.69
C ALA A 27 6.97 1.06 12.97
N PHE A 28 8.16 0.56 13.32
CA PHE A 28 9.34 1.40 13.54
C PHE A 28 10.42 1.14 12.48
N LYS A 29 10.95 2.20 11.88
CA LYS A 29 11.96 2.12 10.80
C LYS A 29 11.49 1.20 9.64
N GLY A 30 10.20 1.25 9.30
CA GLY A 30 9.56 0.28 8.39
C GLY A 30 10.30 0.05 7.08
N VAL A 31 10.71 1.11 6.38
CA VAL A 31 11.49 1.00 5.13
C VAL A 31 12.79 0.22 5.34
N GLY A 32 13.54 0.52 6.42
CA GLY A 32 14.80 -0.13 6.72
C GLY A 32 14.61 -1.59 7.13
N ARG A 33 13.61 -1.88 7.97
CA ARG A 33 13.32 -3.25 8.41
C ARG A 33 12.77 -4.13 7.30
N LEU A 34 11.93 -3.59 6.41
CA LEU A 34 11.46 -4.32 5.25
C LEU A 34 12.58 -4.54 4.23
N ALA A 35 13.45 -3.56 4.03
CA ALA A 35 14.64 -3.71 3.19
C ALA A 35 15.54 -4.85 3.67
N GLU A 36 15.81 -4.92 4.98
CA GLU A 36 16.56 -6.01 5.60
C GLU A 36 15.84 -7.36 5.43
N ALA A 37 14.55 -7.43 5.77
CA ALA A 37 13.75 -8.65 5.69
C ALA A 37 13.60 -9.20 4.26
N SER A 38 13.58 -8.30 3.27
CA SER A 38 13.43 -8.65 1.85
C SER A 38 14.77 -8.72 1.11
N LEU A 39 15.91 -8.42 1.72
CA LEU A 39 17.21 -8.33 1.02
C LEU A 39 17.16 -7.40 -0.21
N VAL A 40 16.52 -6.25 -0.04
CA VAL A 40 16.38 -5.20 -1.05
C VAL A 40 16.94 -3.90 -0.46
N SER A 41 17.49 -3.00 -1.28
CA SER A 41 17.99 -1.72 -0.78
C SER A 41 16.85 -0.85 -0.20
N PRO A 42 17.10 -0.06 0.87
CA PRO A 42 16.11 0.86 1.42
C PRO A 42 15.57 1.87 0.40
N SER A 43 16.42 2.31 -0.54
CA SER A 43 16.02 3.22 -1.62
C SER A 43 15.01 2.58 -2.56
N THR A 44 15.17 1.29 -2.91
CA THR A 44 14.22 0.56 -3.75
C THR A 44 12.90 0.33 -3.01
N ILE A 45 12.93 -0.05 -1.73
CA ILE A 45 11.71 -0.18 -0.91
C ILE A 45 10.97 1.15 -0.79
N SER A 46 11.68 2.25 -0.53
CA SER A 46 11.09 3.58 -0.45
C SER A 46 10.42 3.98 -1.78
N ARG A 47 11.09 3.76 -2.91
CA ARG A 47 10.54 4.03 -4.24
C ARG A 47 9.35 3.13 -4.56
N LEU A 48 9.40 1.85 -4.18
CA LEU A 48 8.31 0.90 -4.33
C LEU A 48 7.06 1.40 -3.60
N ILE A 49 7.15 1.61 -2.28
CA ILE A 49 6.02 2.06 -1.45
C ILE A 49 5.41 3.36 -1.99
N ASN A 50 6.23 4.24 -2.56
CA ASN A 50 5.80 5.53 -3.09
C ASN A 50 5.33 5.53 -4.55
N ASN A 51 5.17 4.37 -5.19
CA ASN A 51 4.82 4.25 -6.61
C ASN A 51 5.77 5.04 -7.52
N GLN A 52 7.07 5.03 -7.23
CA GLN A 52 8.10 5.78 -7.97
C GLN A 52 8.93 4.89 -8.91
N ILE A 53 8.64 3.60 -8.97
CA ILE A 53 9.27 2.63 -9.88
C ILE A 53 8.21 1.69 -10.44
N ASN A 54 8.48 1.13 -11.61
CA ASN A 54 7.76 -0.03 -12.12
C ASN A 54 8.47 -1.31 -11.62
N PRO A 55 7.95 -2.02 -10.61
CA PRO A 55 8.64 -3.15 -10.02
C PRO A 55 8.59 -4.38 -10.93
N SER A 56 9.69 -5.13 -10.98
CA SER A 56 9.68 -6.45 -11.60
C SER A 56 8.91 -7.45 -10.73
N PHE A 57 8.39 -8.51 -11.35
CA PHE A 57 7.74 -9.61 -10.61
C PHE A 57 8.63 -10.19 -9.51
N ALA A 58 9.94 -10.33 -9.76
CA ALA A 58 10.89 -10.83 -8.78
C ALA A 58 11.02 -9.90 -7.55
N LEU A 59 10.96 -8.58 -7.75
CA LEU A 59 10.96 -7.62 -6.64
C LEU A 59 9.67 -7.76 -5.81
N ILE A 60 8.52 -7.84 -6.48
CA ILE A 60 7.21 -8.01 -5.84
C ILE A 60 7.23 -9.28 -5.00
N ALA A 61 7.55 -10.43 -5.60
CA ALA A 61 7.56 -11.72 -4.92
C ALA A 61 8.47 -11.73 -3.67
N ARG A 62 9.64 -11.07 -3.76
CA ARG A 62 10.58 -10.99 -2.64
C ARG A 62 10.06 -10.14 -1.48
N VAL A 63 9.47 -8.99 -1.78
CA VAL A 63 8.89 -8.10 -0.75
C VAL A 63 7.64 -8.73 -0.15
N THR A 64 6.79 -9.35 -0.97
CA THR A 64 5.61 -10.11 -0.52
C THR A 64 6.01 -11.21 0.45
N ALA A 65 6.99 -12.05 0.09
CA ALA A 65 7.45 -13.14 0.96
C ALA A 65 7.95 -12.65 2.34
N ALA A 66 8.61 -11.48 2.37
CA ALA A 66 9.06 -10.87 3.63
C ALA A 66 7.88 -10.43 4.50
N ILE A 67 6.80 -9.92 3.90
CA ILE A 67 5.58 -9.51 4.61
C ILE A 67 4.77 -10.73 5.07
N GLU A 68 4.58 -11.72 4.20
CA GLU A 68 3.89 -12.99 4.51
C GLU A 68 4.50 -13.67 5.74
N LYS A 69 5.83 -13.66 5.84
CA LYS A 69 6.56 -14.24 6.97
C LYS A 69 6.18 -13.59 8.30
N GLU A 70 5.96 -12.28 8.32
CA GLU A 70 5.62 -11.55 9.54
C GLU A 70 4.12 -11.59 9.86
N LEU A 71 3.25 -11.63 8.84
CA LEU A 71 1.81 -11.78 9.02
C LEU A 71 1.38 -13.23 9.33
N GLY A 72 2.22 -14.21 8.99
CA GLY A 72 1.87 -15.63 9.15
C GLY A 72 0.79 -16.12 8.18
N MET A 73 0.57 -15.42 7.07
CA MET A 73 -0.43 -15.77 6.05
C MET A 73 0.09 -15.52 4.64
N ARG A 74 -0.55 -16.15 3.66
CA ARG A 74 -0.27 -15.95 2.24
C ARG A 74 -1.01 -14.75 1.69
N ILE A 75 -0.38 -14.02 0.78
CA ILE A 75 -0.93 -12.84 0.11
C ILE A 75 -0.78 -13.04 -1.40
N ASP A 76 -1.89 -12.88 -2.14
CA ASP A 76 -1.83 -12.82 -3.60
C ASP A 76 -1.11 -11.52 -4.02
N PRO A 77 -0.14 -11.52 -4.96
CA PRO A 77 0.49 -10.29 -5.43
C PRO A 77 -0.49 -9.23 -5.96
N ARG A 78 -1.66 -9.63 -6.48
CA ARG A 78 -2.75 -8.73 -6.94
C ARG A 78 -3.45 -8.02 -5.78
N ASP A 79 -3.22 -8.48 -4.55
CA ASP A 79 -3.59 -7.80 -3.33
C ASP A 79 -2.55 -6.77 -2.88
N LEU A 80 -1.38 -6.66 -3.51
CA LEU A 80 -0.36 -5.67 -3.12
C LEU A 80 -0.14 -4.63 -4.20
N ILE A 81 -0.30 -5.02 -5.46
CA ILE A 81 -0.23 -4.16 -6.63
C ILE A 81 -1.48 -4.38 -7.48
N ALA A 82 -2.08 -3.27 -7.92
CA ALA A 82 -3.21 -3.27 -8.82
C ALA A 82 -2.93 -2.37 -10.03
N GLU A 83 -3.32 -2.88 -11.20
CA GLU A 83 -3.50 -2.09 -12.41
C GLU A 83 -4.89 -1.45 -12.34
N GLU A 84 -5.00 -0.16 -12.67
CA GLU A 84 -6.25 0.63 -12.56
C GLU A 84 -6.86 0.69 -11.14
N GLY A 85 -6.08 0.28 -10.14
CA GLY A 85 -6.41 0.36 -8.72
C GLY A 85 -7.54 -0.53 -8.21
N LYS A 86 -7.83 -1.64 -8.90
CA LYS A 86 -8.70 -2.71 -8.39
C LYS A 86 -7.88 -3.84 -7.76
N PHE A 87 -7.86 -3.89 -6.43
CA PHE A 87 -7.26 -5.01 -5.68
C PHE A 87 -8.24 -6.19 -5.57
N LEU A 88 -7.69 -7.40 -5.43
CA LEU A 88 -8.49 -8.61 -5.25
C LEU A 88 -9.35 -8.55 -3.98
N THR A 89 -8.75 -8.12 -2.87
CA THR A 89 -9.38 -7.85 -1.58
C THR A 89 -9.62 -6.35 -1.46
N PRO A 90 -10.89 -5.90 -1.33
CA PRO A 90 -11.24 -4.48 -1.42
C PRO A 90 -10.59 -3.58 -0.36
N SER A 91 -10.44 -4.05 0.89
CA SER A 91 -9.82 -3.27 1.96
C SER A 91 -8.55 -3.93 2.47
N VAL A 92 -7.58 -3.10 2.87
CA VAL A 92 -6.31 -3.59 3.41
C VAL A 92 -6.46 -4.25 4.78
N CYS A 93 -7.44 -3.82 5.58
CA CYS A 93 -7.73 -4.47 6.85
C CYS A 93 -8.23 -5.91 6.65
N ASN A 94 -9.09 -6.14 5.65
CA ASN A 94 -9.52 -7.50 5.32
C ASN A 94 -8.36 -8.36 4.82
N LEU A 95 -7.46 -7.78 4.00
CA LEU A 95 -6.26 -8.48 3.53
C LEU A 95 -5.38 -8.96 4.71
N THR A 96 -5.27 -8.14 5.75
CA THR A 96 -4.37 -8.37 6.90
C THR A 96 -5.07 -9.00 8.11
N ALA A 97 -6.34 -9.41 7.97
CA ALA A 97 -7.18 -9.91 9.06
C ALA A 97 -7.25 -8.95 10.28
N CYS A 98 -7.18 -7.64 10.03
CA CYS A 98 -7.30 -6.60 11.04
C CYS A 98 -8.78 -6.38 11.41
N PRO A 99 -9.12 -6.15 12.70
CA PRO A 99 -10.49 -5.86 13.15
C PRO A 99 -11.15 -4.61 12.51
N GLY A 100 -10.35 -3.78 11.83
CA GLY A 100 -10.79 -2.55 11.20
C GLY A 100 -10.14 -1.34 11.84
N CYS A 101 -9.23 -0.70 11.11
CA CYS A 101 -8.55 0.52 11.54
C CYS A 101 -8.68 1.63 10.49
N LEU A 102 -8.18 2.82 10.82
CA LEU A 102 -7.79 3.85 9.87
C LEU A 102 -6.27 3.98 9.92
N PRO A 103 -5.61 4.33 8.80
CA PRO A 103 -4.17 4.57 8.82
C PRO A 103 -3.85 5.84 9.62
N GLU A 104 -2.66 5.93 10.21
CA GLU A 104 -2.19 7.13 10.93
C GLU A 104 -2.33 8.39 10.05
N SER A 105 -2.09 8.24 8.75
CA SER A 105 -2.21 9.34 7.79
C SER A 105 -3.65 9.83 7.53
N ALA A 106 -4.67 9.25 8.19
CA ALA A 106 -6.07 9.66 8.09
C ALA A 106 -6.39 10.92 8.90
N VAL A 107 -5.67 11.16 10.00
CA VAL A 107 -5.80 12.37 10.80
C VAL A 107 -4.71 13.38 10.46
N ASP A 108 -4.99 14.67 10.64
CA ASP A 108 -3.99 15.73 10.59
C ASP A 108 -3.36 16.02 11.96
N GLU A 109 -2.53 17.06 12.03
CA GLU A 109 -1.83 17.45 13.26
C GLU A 109 -2.77 17.95 14.38
N PHE A 110 -4.00 18.32 14.05
CA PHE A 110 -5.02 18.76 14.99
C PHE A 110 -5.95 17.62 15.44
N GLY A 111 -5.77 16.42 14.88
CA GLY A 111 -6.61 15.26 15.13
C GLY A 111 -7.88 15.22 14.28
N ASP A 112 -8.03 16.15 13.32
CA ASP A 112 -9.16 16.18 12.42
C ASP A 112 -8.99 15.17 11.28
N THR A 113 -10.11 14.58 10.84
CA THR A 113 -10.09 13.64 9.72
C THR A 113 -9.83 14.39 8.42
N LYS A 114 -8.74 14.05 7.75
CA LYS A 114 -8.38 14.65 6.45
C LYS A 114 -9.49 14.45 5.43
N GLN A 115 -9.71 15.45 4.59
CA GLN A 115 -10.78 15.47 3.57
C GLN A 115 -10.86 14.19 2.73
N ARG A 116 -9.72 13.63 2.32
CA ARG A 116 -9.66 12.39 1.52
C ARG A 116 -10.26 11.16 2.23
N PHE A 117 -10.23 11.13 3.57
CA PHE A 117 -10.79 10.07 4.41
C PHE A 117 -12.21 10.36 4.90
N GLN A 118 -12.78 11.54 4.62
CA GLN A 118 -14.16 11.84 5.04
C GLN A 118 -15.15 10.83 4.44
N GLY A 119 -15.98 10.25 5.29
CA GLY A 119 -16.97 9.21 4.93
C GLY A 119 -16.38 7.82 4.71
N VAL A 120 -15.08 7.62 4.98
CA VAL A 120 -14.45 6.29 4.97
C VAL A 120 -14.54 5.70 6.37
N LEU A 121 -15.18 4.53 6.49
CA LEU A 121 -15.29 3.84 7.76
C LEU A 121 -13.98 3.10 8.09
N PRO A 122 -13.62 2.95 9.38
CA PRO A 122 -12.54 2.05 9.77
C PRO A 122 -12.75 0.64 9.17
N GLY A 123 -11.67 0.05 8.66
CA GLY A 123 -11.72 -1.28 8.03
C GLY A 123 -12.19 -1.32 6.57
N THR A 124 -12.72 -0.23 6.01
CA THR A 124 -13.26 -0.21 4.64
C THR A 124 -12.36 0.51 3.63
N TRP A 125 -11.20 0.99 4.05
CA TRP A 125 -10.30 1.78 3.20
C TRP A 125 -9.44 0.88 2.29
N VAL A 126 -9.25 1.35 1.05
CA VAL A 126 -8.53 0.57 0.01
C VAL A 126 -7.01 0.73 0.15
N THR A 127 -6.53 1.98 0.13
CA THR A 127 -5.12 2.37 0.31
C THR A 127 -5.05 3.75 0.99
N SER A 128 -3.93 4.11 1.62
CA SER A 128 -3.82 5.42 2.27
C SER A 128 -3.80 6.60 1.29
N ARG A 129 -3.41 6.35 0.02
CA ARG A 129 -3.41 7.36 -1.05
C ARG A 129 -4.80 7.52 -1.66
N TYR A 130 -5.51 6.41 -1.85
CA TYR A 130 -6.84 6.35 -2.47
C TYR A 130 -7.79 5.59 -1.55
N PRO A 131 -8.23 6.18 -0.43
CA PRO A 131 -8.99 5.46 0.59
C PRO A 131 -10.37 5.02 0.12
N LYS A 132 -10.95 5.72 -0.87
CA LYS A 132 -12.22 5.38 -1.54
C LYS A 132 -12.03 4.54 -2.81
N GLY A 133 -10.82 4.07 -3.08
CA GLY A 133 -10.43 3.44 -4.35
C GLY A 133 -9.88 4.45 -5.36
N PHE A 134 -9.11 3.93 -6.32
CA PHE A 134 -8.55 4.73 -7.41
C PHE A 134 -9.66 5.11 -8.39
N GLN A 135 -9.68 6.37 -8.81
CA GLN A 135 -10.53 6.86 -9.89
C GLN A 135 -9.61 7.52 -10.90
N GLU A 136 -9.62 7.04 -12.15
CA GLU A 136 -8.94 7.75 -13.23
C GLU A 136 -9.61 9.11 -13.41
N GLU A 137 -8.83 10.18 -13.29
CA GLU A 137 -9.28 11.50 -13.69
C GLU A 137 -9.50 11.47 -15.21
N LYS A 138 -10.76 11.59 -15.64
CA LYS A 138 -11.11 11.78 -17.04
C LYS A 138 -10.52 13.12 -17.52
N GLY A 139 -9.28 13.13 -18.02
CA GLY A 139 -8.73 14.36 -18.62
C GLY A 139 -7.22 14.52 -18.76
N GLY A 140 -6.39 13.49 -18.60
CA GLY A 140 -4.93 13.63 -18.74
C GLY A 140 -4.34 12.77 -19.85
N ARG A 141 -4.38 13.25 -21.10
CA ARG A 141 -3.47 12.83 -22.17
C ARG A 141 -2.44 13.92 -22.41
#